data_AF-A0A9D4NQ66-F1
#
_entry.id   AF-A0A9D4NQ66-F1
#
_cell.length_a   1.000
_cell.length_b   1.000
_cell.length_c   1.000
_cell.angle_alpha   90.00
_cell.angle_beta   90.00
_cell.angle_gamma   90.00
#
_symmetry.space_group_name_H-M   'P 1'
#
loop_
_entity.id
_entity.type
_entity.pdbx_description
1 polymer ?
#
loop_
_entity_poly.entity_id
_entity_poly.type
_entity_poly.pdbx_seq_one_letter_code
_entity_poly.pdbx_strand_id
1 'polypeptide(L)'
;MRIIICMISYYTNVYNIWQYDPLFNFFIYDHPHLFQRYSIILLCALLFGVESEIKLCFSPINTITFQLPYELSVKNLDQCEQCMITEKEKETLLLKNSKTNTATTVNNNRLYKRFISNELCQWYCLQMAKLDYYMNFKYVDQKKLEQYKLDTVPNITNESRSLLMILNYFIEQLCFSSYISFALFLMFFFPYYYISLMKIFNYRLIAHLFIWIDILFLTIHFAIILHNALTLVMMISITTIYQIHVLKKINSSLRLIAIQSHSINHPIVNGIYRSSFNLSEQITLMQLLIEHNRICQYIHHSSREIFSNLLFRILMLFFPSHLLGVSALWNQLGFWYDKLLISLIIFFEDFLLFPLYFIANQSKLLHRPQRNLLSIIHGIRRPLSLKIKYDHFFERLTTEPYYGYSIANIGTITYRMIFSLMLNYFGLFIFILPKEYMLKG
;
A
#
# COMPACT_ATOMS: atom_id res chain seq x y z
N MET A 1 18.58 -18.17 11.24
CA MET A 1 19.74 -19.05 11.49
C MET A 1 19.37 -20.54 11.49
N ARG A 2 18.49 -21.00 12.40
CA ARG A 2 18.08 -22.43 12.47
C ARG A 2 17.61 -23.04 11.15
N ILE A 3 16.68 -22.37 10.44
CA ILE A 3 16.18 -22.82 9.12
C ILE A 3 17.32 -22.93 8.09
N ILE A 4 18.23 -21.97 8.06
CA ILE A 4 19.38 -21.95 7.14
C ILE A 4 20.33 -23.11 7.43
N ILE A 5 20.63 -23.36 8.70
CA ILE A 5 21.48 -24.48 9.14
C ILE A 5 20.85 -25.81 8.74
N CYS A 6 19.53 -25.96 8.91
CA CYS A 6 18.82 -27.18 8.52
C CYS A 6 18.75 -27.37 6.99
N MET A 7 18.55 -26.30 6.21
CA MET A 7 18.64 -26.39 4.74
C MET A 7 20.05 -26.80 4.29
N ILE A 8 21.10 -26.14 4.82
CA ILE A 8 22.48 -26.47 4.48
C ILE A 8 22.78 -27.92 4.86
N SER A 9 22.42 -28.33 6.08
CA SER A 9 22.56 -29.70 6.57
C SER A 9 21.86 -30.73 5.67
N TYR A 10 20.63 -30.44 5.20
CA TYR A 10 19.89 -31.32 4.30
C TYR A 10 20.53 -31.42 2.90
N TYR A 11 20.96 -30.31 2.30
CA TYR A 11 21.54 -30.32 0.95
C TYR A 11 23.00 -30.78 0.90
N THR A 12 23.76 -30.54 1.96
CA THR A 12 25.18 -30.93 2.00
C THR A 12 25.38 -32.36 2.49
N ASN A 13 24.38 -32.99 3.12
CA ASN A 13 24.50 -34.25 3.85
C ASN A 13 25.60 -34.23 4.94
N VAL A 14 26.10 -33.06 5.32
CA VAL A 14 27.16 -32.89 6.32
C VAL A 14 26.49 -32.57 7.65
N TYR A 15 26.50 -33.57 8.55
CA TYR A 15 25.77 -33.61 9.82
C TYR A 15 24.25 -33.55 9.62
N ASN A 16 23.50 -34.60 9.96
CA ASN A 16 22.04 -34.68 9.84
C ASN A 16 21.30 -33.85 10.92
N ILE A 17 21.68 -32.59 11.07
CA ILE A 17 21.09 -31.63 12.02
C ILE A 17 19.61 -31.42 11.72
N TRP A 18 19.22 -31.47 10.44
CA TRP A 18 17.83 -31.39 9.99
C TRP A 18 16.91 -32.46 10.61
N GLN A 19 17.44 -33.64 10.99
CA GLN A 19 16.67 -34.71 11.64
C GLN A 19 16.25 -34.37 13.07
N TYR A 20 16.86 -33.36 13.68
CA TYR A 20 16.52 -32.90 15.02
C TYR A 20 15.65 -31.65 14.99
N ASP A 21 15.42 -31.07 13.81
CA ASP A 21 14.55 -29.93 13.64
C ASP A 21 13.11 -30.39 13.40
N PRO A 22 12.20 -30.16 14.35
CA PRO A 22 10.82 -30.63 14.25
C PRO A 22 10.06 -30.05 13.04
N LEU A 23 10.43 -28.85 12.58
CA LEU A 23 9.82 -28.16 11.44
C LEU A 23 10.26 -28.81 10.11
N PHE A 24 11.54 -29.17 10.00
CA PHE A 24 12.05 -29.89 8.85
C PHE A 24 11.55 -31.33 8.80
N ASN A 25 11.52 -32.03 9.94
CA ASN A 25 10.98 -33.39 10.00
C ASN A 25 9.51 -33.43 9.58
N PHE A 26 8.69 -32.50 10.07
CA PHE A 26 7.29 -32.38 9.66
C PHE A 26 7.15 -32.33 8.14
N PHE A 27 7.90 -31.42 7.49
CA PHE A 27 7.79 -31.28 6.04
C PHE A 27 8.48 -32.41 5.26
N ILE A 28 9.58 -33.00 5.74
CA ILE A 28 10.28 -34.09 5.04
C ILE A 28 9.48 -35.39 5.11
N TYR A 29 8.85 -35.70 6.26
CA TYR A 29 8.15 -36.97 6.46
C TYR A 29 6.68 -36.92 6.04
N ASP A 30 5.93 -35.88 6.40
CA ASP A 30 4.50 -35.80 6.05
C ASP A 30 4.26 -35.17 4.68
N HIS A 31 5.14 -34.25 4.25
CA HIS A 31 4.96 -33.48 3.01
C HIS A 31 6.22 -33.41 2.12
N PRO A 32 6.88 -34.54 1.80
CA PRO A 32 8.17 -34.54 1.09
C PRO A 32 8.12 -33.82 -0.27
N HIS A 33 6.97 -33.88 -0.94
CA HIS A 33 6.70 -33.24 -2.23
C HIS A 33 6.57 -31.70 -2.13
N LEU A 34 6.38 -31.16 -0.93
CA LEU A 34 6.28 -29.73 -0.66
C LEU A 34 7.47 -29.19 0.13
N PHE A 35 8.30 -30.06 0.72
CA PHE A 35 9.44 -29.68 1.57
C PHE A 35 10.36 -28.65 0.90
N GLN A 36 10.75 -28.88 -0.35
CA GLN A 36 11.62 -27.97 -1.09
C GLN A 36 10.97 -26.58 -1.30
N ARG A 37 9.65 -26.56 -1.49
CA ARG A 37 8.88 -25.33 -1.71
C ARG A 37 8.67 -24.56 -0.40
N TYR A 38 8.31 -25.26 0.68
CA TYR A 38 8.15 -24.66 2.01
C TYR A 38 9.44 -24.13 2.59
N SER A 39 10.55 -24.85 2.41
CA SER A 39 11.86 -24.40 2.91
C SER A 39 12.32 -23.12 2.21
N ILE A 40 12.05 -22.97 0.91
CA ILE A 40 12.28 -21.72 0.18
C ILE A 40 11.37 -20.60 0.71
N ILE A 41 10.07 -20.86 0.90
CA ILE A 41 9.12 -19.86 1.44
C ILE A 41 9.54 -19.39 2.84
N LEU A 42 9.91 -20.31 3.72
CA LEU A 42 10.39 -20.02 5.07
C LEU A 42 11.69 -19.22 5.06
N LEU A 43 12.60 -19.53 4.13
CA LEU A 43 13.83 -18.76 3.94
C LEU A 43 13.53 -17.34 3.45
N CYS A 44 12.64 -17.18 2.47
CA CYS A 44 12.19 -15.87 1.97
C CYS A 44 11.54 -15.04 3.08
N ALA A 45 10.62 -15.64 3.85
CA ALA A 45 9.96 -14.97 4.97
C ALA A 45 10.96 -14.55 6.06
N LEU A 46 11.97 -15.39 6.36
CA LEU A 46 13.00 -15.06 7.34
C LEU A 46 13.90 -13.92 6.85
N LEU A 47 14.37 -13.98 5.60
CA LEU A 47 15.21 -12.91 5.02
C LEU A 47 14.45 -11.59 4.98
N PHE A 48 13.17 -11.63 4.61
CA PHE A 48 12.31 -10.46 4.62
C PHE A 48 12.10 -9.92 6.04
N GLY A 49 11.83 -10.79 7.01
CA GLY A 49 11.66 -10.41 8.41
C GLY A 49 12.90 -9.72 8.98
N VAL A 50 14.08 -10.33 8.79
CA VAL A 50 15.36 -9.76 9.22
C VAL A 50 15.63 -8.41 8.55
N GLU A 51 15.36 -8.27 7.24
CA GLU A 51 15.54 -6.99 6.57
C GLU A 51 14.57 -5.92 7.07
N SER A 52 13.31 -6.29 7.33
CA SER A 52 12.30 -5.38 7.87
C SER A 52 12.71 -4.90 9.27
N GLU A 53 13.19 -5.81 10.11
CA GLU A 53 13.64 -5.51 11.47
C GLU A 53 14.90 -4.64 11.44
N ILE A 54 15.89 -4.97 10.59
CA ILE A 54 17.09 -4.14 10.41
C ILE A 54 16.69 -2.72 10.00
N LYS A 55 15.77 -2.59 9.04
CA LYS A 55 15.36 -1.27 8.54
C LYS A 55 14.49 -0.52 9.53
N LEU A 56 13.58 -1.15 10.26
CA LEU A 56 12.71 -0.48 11.22
C LEU A 56 13.47 -0.11 12.51
N CYS A 57 14.35 -0.98 13.00
CA CYS A 57 15.05 -0.77 14.27
C CYS A 57 16.33 0.06 14.14
N PHE A 58 17.05 0.00 13.01
CA PHE A 58 18.35 0.67 12.88
C PHE A 58 18.35 1.88 11.94
N SER A 59 17.21 2.20 11.31
CA SER A 59 17.11 3.45 10.57
C SER A 59 16.82 4.62 11.53
N PRO A 60 17.43 5.80 11.30
CA PRO A 60 17.12 6.97 12.10
C PRO A 60 15.66 7.40 11.86
N ILE A 61 14.88 7.44 12.95
CA ILE A 61 13.47 7.85 12.98
C ILE A 61 13.28 9.28 12.43
N ASN A 62 14.32 10.12 12.51
CA ASN A 62 14.32 11.50 12.05
C ASN A 62 14.41 11.68 10.53
N THR A 63 14.37 10.60 9.75
CA THR A 63 14.36 10.71 8.29
C THR A 63 12.96 11.09 7.79
N ILE A 64 12.92 11.91 6.74
CA ILE A 64 11.69 12.33 6.07
C ILE A 64 10.82 11.11 5.69
N THR A 65 11.46 9.99 5.40
CA THR A 65 10.85 8.72 5.02
C THR A 65 9.94 8.12 6.11
N PHE A 66 10.27 8.29 7.40
CA PHE A 66 9.44 7.88 8.54
C PHE A 66 8.56 9.01 9.08
N GLN A 67 9.02 10.26 8.99
CA GLN A 67 8.27 11.41 9.47
C GLN A 67 6.96 11.63 8.70
N LEU A 68 6.99 11.54 7.36
CA LEU A 68 5.78 11.72 6.55
C LEU A 68 4.67 10.70 6.87
N PRO A 69 4.89 9.37 6.85
CA PRO A 69 3.83 8.43 7.18
C PRO A 69 3.31 8.63 8.60
N TYR A 70 4.19 8.90 9.57
CA TYR A 70 3.80 9.16 10.96
C TYR A 70 2.91 10.41 11.10
N GLU A 71 3.25 11.50 10.41
CA GLU A 71 2.44 12.71 10.42
C GLU A 71 1.08 12.51 9.75
N LEU A 72 1.04 11.79 8.63
CA LEU A 72 -0.19 11.52 7.89
C LEU A 72 -1.13 10.56 8.63
N SER A 73 -0.60 9.60 9.39
CA SER A 73 -1.39 8.62 10.12
C SER A 73 -1.68 9.06 11.55
N VAL A 74 -0.64 9.16 12.39
CA VAL A 74 -0.76 9.37 13.84
C VAL A 74 -1.07 10.82 14.16
N LYS A 75 -0.20 11.76 13.75
CA LYS A 75 -0.37 13.18 14.10
C LYS A 75 -1.68 13.75 13.56
N ASN A 76 -2.08 13.35 12.34
CA ASN A 76 -3.36 13.75 11.76
C ASN A 76 -4.55 13.19 12.53
N LEU A 77 -4.48 11.93 12.99
CA LEU A 77 -5.54 11.32 13.79
C LEU A 77 -5.68 12.01 15.14
N ASP A 78 -4.57 12.23 15.86
CA ASP A 78 -4.55 12.95 17.14
C ASP A 78 -5.14 14.37 17.01
N GLN A 79 -4.76 15.09 15.95
CA GLN A 79 -5.30 16.42 15.66
C GLN A 79 -6.81 16.39 15.37
N CYS A 80 -7.30 15.35 14.67
CA CYS A 80 -8.71 15.19 14.38
C CYS A 80 -9.53 14.85 15.64
N GLU A 81 -9.00 13.99 16.52
CA GLU A 81 -9.63 13.64 17.80
C GLU A 81 -9.80 14.86 18.70
N GLN A 82 -8.78 15.72 18.77
CA GLN A 82 -8.84 17.00 19.52
C GLN A 82 -9.87 17.99 18.97
N CYS A 83 -10.27 17.84 17.70
CA CYS A 83 -11.23 18.71 17.02
C CYS A 83 -12.63 18.09 16.91
N MET A 84 -12.90 16.98 17.60
CA MET A 84 -14.20 16.32 17.60
C MET A 84 -15.30 17.25 18.14
N ILE A 85 -16.44 17.24 17.45
CA ILE A 85 -17.66 17.97 17.84
C ILE A 85 -18.36 17.21 18.98
N THR A 86 -19.04 17.95 19.88
CA THR A 86 -19.73 17.33 21.02
C THR A 86 -20.89 16.44 20.57
N GLU A 87 -21.23 15.40 21.36
CA GLU A 87 -22.30 14.46 21.01
C GLU A 87 -23.67 15.14 20.80
N LYS A 88 -23.95 16.22 21.55
CA LYS A 88 -25.19 17.01 21.40
C LYS A 88 -25.26 17.75 20.06
N GLU A 89 -24.14 18.27 19.58
CA GLU A 89 -24.05 18.93 18.27
C GLU A 89 -24.14 17.91 17.13
N LYS A 90 -23.59 16.70 17.31
CA LYS A 90 -23.74 15.59 16.37
C LYS A 90 -25.21 15.20 16.16
N GLU A 91 -25.97 15.00 17.24
CA GLU A 91 -27.38 14.62 17.16
C GLU A 91 -28.22 15.68 16.44
N THR A 92 -28.00 16.96 16.76
CA THR A 92 -28.73 18.07 16.14
C THR A 92 -28.42 18.19 14.64
N LEU A 93 -27.18 18.01 14.21
CA LEU A 93 -26.78 18.00 12.80
C LEU A 93 -27.40 16.82 12.03
N LEU A 94 -27.40 15.62 12.62
CA LEU A 94 -28.00 14.43 12.00
C LEU A 94 -29.52 14.54 11.87
N LEU A 95 -30.20 15.08 12.89
CA LEU A 95 -31.64 15.36 12.84
C LEU A 95 -32.00 16.42 11.80
N LYS A 96 -31.15 17.44 11.62
CA LYS A 96 -31.37 18.49 10.61
C LYS A 96 -31.16 17.97 9.18
N ASN A 97 -30.10 17.19 8.95
CA ASN A 97 -29.79 16.61 7.63
C ASN A 97 -30.78 15.51 7.24
N SER A 98 -31.22 14.67 8.19
CA SER A 98 -32.26 13.67 7.91
C SER A 98 -33.60 14.31 7.54
N LYS A 99 -34.04 15.36 8.26
CA LYS A 99 -35.30 16.08 7.95
C LYS A 99 -35.27 16.79 6.59
N THR A 100 -34.12 17.28 6.16
CA THR A 100 -33.96 17.92 4.84
C THR A 100 -33.89 16.88 3.72
N ASN A 101 -33.21 15.75 3.93
CA ASN A 101 -33.16 14.64 2.98
C ASN A 101 -34.53 13.94 2.80
N THR A 102 -35.32 13.79 3.86
CA THR A 102 -36.69 13.24 3.76
C THR A 102 -37.60 14.20 3.00
N ALA A 103 -37.54 15.51 3.27
CA ALA A 103 -38.34 16.51 2.56
C ALA A 103 -38.03 16.54 1.04
N THR A 104 -36.76 16.42 0.67
CA THR A 104 -36.32 16.45 -0.74
C THR A 104 -36.62 15.15 -1.48
N THR A 105 -36.39 13.99 -0.87
CA THR A 105 -36.69 12.67 -1.48
C THR A 105 -38.20 12.43 -1.65
N VAL A 106 -39.02 12.85 -0.69
CA VAL A 106 -40.48 12.75 -0.76
C VAL A 106 -41.08 13.69 -1.81
N ASN A 107 -40.50 14.88 -2.00
CA ASN A 107 -40.97 15.84 -3.02
C ASN A 107 -40.54 15.46 -4.44
N ASN A 108 -39.34 14.90 -4.64
CA ASN A 108 -38.81 14.63 -5.97
C ASN A 108 -39.32 13.32 -6.60
N ASN A 109 -39.70 12.32 -5.79
CA ASN A 109 -40.08 11.00 -6.31
C ASN A 109 -41.52 10.60 -5.93
N ARG A 110 -42.48 10.91 -6.81
CA ARG A 110 -43.89 10.46 -6.68
C ARG A 110 -44.04 8.93 -6.56
N LEU A 111 -43.09 8.15 -7.09
CA LEU A 111 -43.06 6.69 -7.00
C LEU A 111 -42.67 6.18 -5.60
N TYR A 112 -41.74 6.86 -4.91
CA TYR A 112 -41.32 6.51 -3.55
C TYR A 112 -42.46 6.63 -2.55
N LYS A 113 -43.30 7.66 -2.73
CA LYS A 113 -44.50 7.92 -1.90
C LYS A 113 -45.57 6.82 -1.99
N ARG A 114 -45.52 5.98 -3.04
CA ARG A 114 -46.56 4.98 -3.34
C ARG A 114 -46.15 3.55 -2.97
N PHE A 115 -44.86 3.22 -2.91
CA PHE A 115 -44.35 1.85 -2.73
C PHE A 115 -43.55 1.61 -1.45
N ILE A 116 -42.98 2.64 -0.83
CA ILE A 116 -42.08 2.49 0.33
C ILE A 116 -42.76 3.12 1.55
N SER A 117 -42.82 2.39 2.66
CA SER A 117 -43.36 2.91 3.92
C SER A 117 -42.55 4.13 4.38
N ASN A 118 -43.23 5.13 4.96
CA ASN A 118 -42.57 6.33 5.45
C ASN A 118 -41.46 6.02 6.47
N GLU A 119 -41.60 4.95 7.26
CA GLU A 119 -40.60 4.49 8.22
C GLU A 119 -39.32 3.97 7.55
N LEU A 120 -39.44 3.17 6.49
CA LEU A 120 -38.28 2.70 5.72
C LEU A 120 -37.55 3.85 5.01
N CYS A 121 -38.31 4.83 4.51
CA CYS A 121 -37.75 6.03 3.90
C CYS A 121 -37.00 6.90 4.92
N GLN A 122 -37.57 7.10 6.12
CA GLN A 122 -36.91 7.81 7.22
C GLN A 122 -35.65 7.09 7.69
N TRP A 123 -35.71 5.77 7.84
CA TRP A 123 -34.54 4.96 8.18
C TRP A 123 -33.44 5.10 7.14
N TYR A 124 -33.77 4.96 5.85
CA TYR A 124 -32.82 5.13 4.75
C TYR A 124 -32.20 6.54 4.73
N CYS A 125 -33.00 7.59 4.88
CA CYS A 125 -32.51 8.96 4.91
C CYS A 125 -31.61 9.23 6.13
N LEU A 126 -31.90 8.59 7.27
CA LEU A 126 -31.10 8.68 8.48
C LEU A 126 -29.77 7.95 8.31
N GLN A 127 -29.74 6.76 7.67
CA GLN A 127 -28.50 6.08 7.34
C GLN A 127 -27.66 6.85 6.31
N MET A 128 -28.29 7.42 5.28
CA MET A 128 -27.59 8.28 4.34
C MET A 128 -27.06 9.56 4.98
N ALA A 129 -27.81 10.17 5.91
CA ALA A 129 -27.32 11.31 6.67
C ALA A 129 -26.14 10.94 7.58
N LYS A 130 -26.13 9.74 8.18
CA LYS A 130 -24.97 9.22 8.93
C LYS A 130 -23.76 9.00 8.03
N LEU A 131 -23.94 8.37 6.87
CA LEU A 131 -22.87 8.17 5.90
C LEU A 131 -22.30 9.50 5.41
N ASP A 132 -23.17 10.44 5.04
CA ASP A 132 -22.77 11.79 4.62
C ASP A 132 -22.02 12.53 5.74
N TYR A 133 -22.47 12.39 6.99
CA TYR A 133 -21.83 12.99 8.16
C TYR A 133 -20.39 12.50 8.36
N TYR A 134 -20.16 11.18 8.24
CA TYR A 134 -18.81 10.61 8.36
C TYR A 134 -17.95 10.85 7.13
N MET A 135 -18.48 10.69 5.91
CA MET A 135 -17.70 10.84 4.67
C MET A 135 -17.29 12.29 4.42
N ASN A 136 -18.13 13.27 4.79
CA ASN A 136 -17.84 14.68 4.61
C ASN A 136 -17.22 15.36 5.85
N PHE A 137 -16.69 14.57 6.78
CA PHE A 137 -15.92 15.09 7.92
C PHE A 137 -16.70 16.09 8.77
N LYS A 138 -18.03 15.96 8.83
CA LYS A 138 -18.94 16.87 9.57
C LYS A 138 -18.91 16.64 11.07
N TYR A 139 -18.15 15.64 11.54
CA TYR A 139 -17.91 15.33 12.95
C TYR A 139 -16.71 16.06 13.55
N VAL A 140 -15.92 16.74 12.72
CA VAL A 140 -14.77 17.53 13.15
C VAL A 140 -15.04 19.01 12.90
N ASP A 141 -14.68 19.86 13.87
CA ASP A 141 -14.68 21.30 13.67
C ASP A 141 -13.56 21.70 12.70
N GLN A 142 -13.94 21.86 11.44
CA GLN A 142 -13.02 22.16 10.34
C GLN A 142 -12.23 23.45 10.57
N LYS A 143 -12.81 24.45 11.25
CA LYS A 143 -12.14 25.73 11.51
C LYS A 143 -11.02 25.58 12.54
N LYS A 144 -11.22 24.74 13.56
CA LYS A 144 -10.16 24.40 14.52
C LYS A 144 -9.09 23.55 13.88
N LEU A 145 -9.50 22.59 13.06
CA LEU A 145 -8.59 21.69 12.37
C LEU A 145 -7.63 22.43 11.42
N GLU A 146 -8.10 23.47 10.72
CA GLU A 146 -7.29 24.31 9.83
C GLU A 146 -6.14 25.04 10.55
N GLN A 147 -6.23 25.24 11.86
CA GLN A 147 -5.17 25.89 12.65
C GLN A 147 -3.97 24.95 12.87
N TYR A 148 -4.22 23.64 12.89
CA TYR A 148 -3.17 22.64 13.01
C TYR A 148 -2.51 22.39 11.67
N LYS A 149 -1.18 22.52 11.62
CA LYS A 149 -0.36 22.22 10.43
C LYS A 149 0.51 20.99 10.69
N LEU A 150 0.75 20.23 9.63
CA LEU A 150 1.76 19.17 9.61
C LEU A 150 3.10 19.78 9.18
N ASP A 151 4.21 19.26 9.68
CA ASP A 151 5.52 19.88 9.47
C ASP A 151 6.04 19.55 8.06
N THR A 152 5.81 18.32 7.61
CA THR A 152 6.14 17.86 6.25
C THR A 152 5.14 18.33 5.20
N VAL A 153 3.86 18.52 5.57
CA VAL A 153 2.79 18.93 4.65
C VAL A 153 1.93 20.06 5.24
N PRO A 154 2.43 21.31 5.23
CA PRO A 154 1.76 22.42 5.91
C PRO A 154 0.48 22.90 5.21
N ASN A 155 0.28 22.54 3.94
CA ASN A 155 -0.84 22.97 3.10
C ASN A 155 -1.91 21.87 2.92
N ILE A 156 -2.04 20.97 3.89
CA ILE A 156 -2.99 19.86 3.81
C ILE A 156 -4.44 20.38 3.82
N THR A 157 -5.26 19.91 2.87
CA THR A 157 -6.68 20.32 2.78
C THR A 157 -7.55 19.41 3.64
N ASN A 158 -8.67 19.92 4.15
CA ASN A 158 -9.63 19.12 4.94
C ASN A 158 -10.13 17.89 4.17
N GLU A 159 -10.34 18.00 2.86
CA GLU A 159 -10.66 16.86 1.98
C GLU A 159 -9.57 15.78 1.96
N SER A 160 -8.31 16.17 2.06
CA SER A 160 -7.21 15.21 2.08
C SER A 160 -7.05 14.57 3.47
N ARG A 161 -7.34 15.33 4.54
CA ARG A 161 -7.42 14.79 5.91
C ARG A 161 -8.56 13.79 6.07
N SER A 162 -9.72 14.05 5.46
CA SER A 162 -10.84 13.11 5.50
C SER A 162 -10.53 11.82 4.74
N LEU A 163 -9.89 11.93 3.57
CA LEU A 163 -9.40 10.77 2.83
C LEU A 163 -8.39 9.96 3.66
N LEU A 164 -7.46 10.62 4.36
CA LEU A 164 -6.48 9.95 5.22
C LEU A 164 -7.16 9.20 6.38
N MET A 165 -8.18 9.77 7.02
CA MET A 165 -8.91 9.08 8.09
C MET A 165 -9.66 7.85 7.58
N ILE A 166 -10.36 7.97 6.45
CA ILE A 166 -11.05 6.84 5.82
C ILE A 166 -10.05 5.75 5.47
N LEU A 167 -8.90 6.14 4.93
CA LEU A 167 -7.84 5.23 4.55
C LEU A 167 -7.23 4.53 5.78
N ASN A 168 -6.89 5.27 6.84
CA ASN A 168 -6.41 4.70 8.10
C ASN A 168 -7.39 3.69 8.68
N TYR A 169 -8.70 3.97 8.63
CA TYR A 169 -9.73 3.03 9.06
C TYR A 169 -9.72 1.73 8.22
N PHE A 170 -9.72 1.82 6.89
CA PHE A 170 -9.66 0.63 6.04
C PHE A 170 -8.39 -0.19 6.27
N ILE A 171 -7.27 0.50 6.46
CA ILE A 171 -5.99 -0.09 6.77
C ILE A 171 -6.03 -0.85 8.10
N GLU A 172 -6.60 -0.24 9.14
CA GLU A 172 -6.75 -0.88 10.45
C GLU A 172 -7.61 -2.15 10.35
N GLN A 173 -8.71 -2.10 9.59
CA GLN A 173 -9.56 -3.28 9.35
C GLN A 173 -8.84 -4.39 8.58
N LEU A 174 -8.02 -4.04 7.59
CA LEU A 174 -7.19 -5.01 6.86
C LEU A 174 -6.13 -5.65 7.77
N CYS A 175 -5.46 -4.84 8.60
CA CYS A 175 -4.53 -5.33 9.62
C CYS A 175 -5.23 -6.29 10.58
N PHE A 176 -6.38 -5.90 11.12
CA PHE A 176 -7.18 -6.75 12.01
C PHE A 176 -7.57 -8.08 11.34
N SER A 177 -8.02 -8.03 10.09
CA SER A 177 -8.33 -9.23 9.29
C SER A 177 -7.10 -10.12 9.10
N SER A 178 -5.93 -9.54 8.84
CA SER A 178 -4.67 -10.29 8.71
C SER A 178 -4.26 -10.96 10.03
N TYR A 179 -4.46 -10.31 11.18
CA TYR A 179 -4.23 -10.93 12.50
C TYR A 179 -5.18 -12.08 12.78
N ILE A 180 -6.47 -11.95 12.43
CA ILE A 180 -7.43 -13.05 12.56
C ILE A 180 -7.03 -14.21 11.66
N SER A 181 -6.70 -13.93 10.40
CA SER A 181 -6.25 -14.95 9.44
C SER A 181 -5.02 -15.68 9.96
N PHE A 182 -4.06 -14.95 10.53
CA PHE A 182 -2.88 -15.52 11.16
C PHE A 182 -3.22 -16.36 12.40
N ALA A 183 -4.10 -15.87 13.28
CA ALA A 183 -4.54 -16.61 14.47
C ALA A 183 -5.24 -17.93 14.08
N LEU A 184 -6.08 -17.91 13.04
CA LEU A 184 -6.70 -19.10 12.49
C LEU A 184 -5.64 -20.04 11.90
N PHE A 185 -4.68 -19.52 11.13
CA PHE A 185 -3.57 -20.32 10.62
C PHE A 185 -2.80 -21.01 11.74
N LEU A 186 -2.46 -20.29 12.82
CA LEU A 186 -1.82 -20.88 13.99
C LEU A 186 -2.70 -21.95 14.64
N MET A 187 -4.00 -21.69 14.78
CA MET A 187 -4.96 -22.63 15.38
C MET A 187 -5.06 -23.95 14.59
N PHE A 188 -4.93 -23.92 13.26
CA PHE A 188 -4.95 -25.14 12.43
C PHE A 188 -3.57 -25.80 12.31
N PHE A 189 -2.51 -25.00 12.19
CA PHE A 189 -1.15 -25.49 12.00
C PHE A 189 -0.62 -26.16 13.27
N PHE A 190 -0.84 -25.61 14.46
CA PHE A 190 -0.24 -26.14 15.69
C PHE A 190 -0.72 -27.52 16.11
N PRO A 191 -2.04 -27.81 16.13
CA PRO A 191 -2.49 -29.15 16.46
C PRO A 191 -1.96 -30.18 15.48
N TYR A 192 -1.92 -29.84 14.18
CA TYR A 192 -1.43 -30.73 13.15
C TYR A 192 0.08 -30.99 13.26
N TYR A 193 0.86 -29.92 13.43
CA TYR A 193 2.29 -29.97 13.67
C TYR A 193 2.64 -30.77 14.94
N TYR A 194 1.91 -30.53 16.03
CA TYR A 194 2.07 -31.27 17.27
C TYR A 194 1.75 -32.76 17.11
N ILE A 195 0.62 -33.11 16.48
CA ILE A 195 0.25 -34.52 16.22
C ILE A 195 1.28 -35.23 15.34
N SER A 196 1.84 -34.55 14.35
CA SER A 196 2.90 -35.11 13.52
C SER A 196 4.16 -35.42 14.34
N LEU A 197 4.63 -34.47 15.14
CA LEU A 197 5.81 -34.65 15.99
C LEU A 197 5.62 -35.74 17.05
N MET A 198 4.39 -35.90 17.54
CA MET A 198 4.01 -36.97 18.45
C MET A 198 4.27 -38.37 17.88
N LYS A 199 4.10 -38.56 16.57
CA LYS A 199 4.41 -39.83 15.91
C LYS A 199 5.90 -40.12 15.88
N ILE A 200 6.73 -39.08 15.88
CA ILE A 200 8.18 -39.18 15.66
C ILE A 200 8.94 -39.35 16.98
N PHE A 201 8.58 -38.61 18.04
CA PHE A 201 9.42 -38.51 19.24
C PHE A 201 9.08 -39.49 20.38
N ASN A 202 8.02 -40.32 20.25
CA ASN A 202 7.47 -41.16 21.33
C ASN A 202 7.08 -40.34 22.59
N TYR A 203 6.20 -40.89 23.44
CA TYR A 203 5.53 -40.22 24.58
C TYR A 203 6.43 -39.75 25.75
N ARG A 204 7.59 -39.13 25.51
CA ARG A 204 8.47 -38.59 26.56
C ARG A 204 8.04 -37.16 26.92
N LEU A 205 7.56 -36.97 28.14
CA LEU A 205 7.06 -35.70 28.68
C LEU A 205 8.04 -34.52 28.54
N ILE A 206 9.34 -34.79 28.61
CA ILE A 206 10.40 -33.77 28.40
C ILE A 206 10.44 -33.29 26.94
N ALA A 207 10.29 -34.19 25.96
CA ALA A 207 10.24 -33.82 24.54
C ALA A 207 9.01 -32.96 24.23
N HIS A 208 7.87 -33.24 24.87
CA HIS A 208 6.68 -32.39 24.75
C HIS A 208 6.95 -30.95 25.20
N LEU A 209 7.64 -30.77 26.32
CA LEU A 209 7.90 -29.45 26.89
C LEU A 209 8.82 -28.63 25.97
N PHE A 210 9.83 -29.27 25.38
CA PHE A 210 10.69 -28.63 24.37
C PHE A 210 9.93 -28.29 23.08
N ILE A 211 9.05 -29.18 22.59
CA ILE A 211 8.23 -28.91 21.39
C ILE A 211 7.29 -27.73 21.63
N TRP A 212 6.67 -27.63 22.82
CA TRP A 212 5.80 -26.51 23.18
C TRP A 212 6.55 -25.19 23.29
N ILE A 213 7.73 -25.18 23.92
CA ILE A 213 8.59 -24.01 23.98
C ILE A 213 9.00 -23.57 22.57
N ASP A 214 9.34 -24.53 21.71
CA ASP A 214 9.77 -24.24 20.34
C ASP A 214 8.64 -23.64 19.49
N ILE A 215 7.45 -24.22 19.59
CA ILE A 215 6.21 -23.70 19.00
C ILE A 215 5.96 -22.26 19.45
N LEU A 216 6.08 -21.99 20.75
CA LEU A 216 5.84 -20.66 21.33
C LEU A 216 6.87 -19.63 20.87
N PHE A 217 8.15 -20.00 20.75
CA PHE A 217 9.13 -19.08 20.19
C PHE A 217 8.91 -18.83 18.70
N LEU A 218 8.54 -19.86 17.93
CA LEU A 218 8.22 -19.73 16.52
C LEU A 218 7.03 -18.79 16.29
N THR A 219 5.96 -18.91 17.08
CA THR A 219 4.80 -18.02 16.97
C THR A 219 5.15 -16.58 17.23
N ILE A 220 5.89 -16.31 18.30
CA ILE A 220 6.26 -14.95 18.68
C ILE A 220 7.10 -14.30 17.59
N HIS A 221 8.13 -15.00 17.09
CA HIS A 221 8.99 -14.46 16.03
C HIS A 221 8.20 -14.24 14.73
N PHE A 222 7.33 -15.18 14.34
CA PHE A 222 6.52 -15.01 13.14
C PHE A 222 5.52 -13.85 13.30
N ALA A 223 4.91 -13.68 14.47
CA ALA A 223 4.02 -12.57 14.77
C ALA A 223 4.73 -11.21 14.70
N ILE A 224 5.98 -11.13 15.20
CA ILE A 224 6.81 -9.93 15.10
C ILE A 224 7.13 -9.62 13.63
N ILE A 225 7.56 -10.62 12.84
CA ILE A 225 7.85 -10.46 11.41
C ILE A 225 6.59 -10.00 10.67
N LEU A 226 5.45 -10.62 10.94
CA LEU A 226 4.16 -10.26 10.37
C LEU A 226 3.79 -8.81 10.72
N HIS A 227 3.91 -8.42 11.99
CA HIS A 227 3.64 -7.05 12.44
C HIS A 227 4.53 -6.02 11.72
N ASN A 228 5.83 -6.30 11.61
CA ASN A 228 6.80 -5.44 10.93
C ASN A 228 6.51 -5.34 9.42
N ALA A 229 6.11 -6.45 8.80
CA ALA A 229 5.70 -6.48 7.40
C ALA A 229 4.46 -5.62 7.15
N LEU A 230 3.42 -5.79 7.98
CA LEU A 230 2.17 -5.05 7.88
C LEU A 230 2.41 -3.55 8.09
N THR A 231 3.14 -3.17 9.13
CA THR A 231 3.44 -1.75 9.42
C THR A 231 4.16 -1.08 8.26
N LEU A 232 5.16 -1.75 7.66
CA LEU A 232 5.85 -1.28 6.46
C LEU A 232 4.91 -1.09 5.27
N VAL A 233 4.08 -2.10 4.95
CA VAL A 233 3.09 -2.04 3.86
C VAL A 233 2.14 -0.87 4.08
N MET A 234 1.71 -0.64 5.32
CA MET A 234 0.82 0.48 5.63
C MET A 234 1.51 1.83 5.45
N MET A 235 2.72 2.02 5.95
CA MET A 235 3.44 3.29 5.79
C MET A 235 3.62 3.64 4.30
N ILE A 236 4.00 2.66 3.47
CA ILE A 236 4.18 2.87 2.02
C ILE A 236 2.82 3.15 1.37
N SER A 237 1.76 2.41 1.73
CA SER A 237 0.44 2.58 1.12
C SER A 237 -0.17 3.94 1.44
N ILE A 238 -0.11 4.39 2.70
CA ILE A 238 -0.66 5.68 3.14
C ILE A 238 0.02 6.83 2.39
N THR A 239 1.35 6.82 2.38
CA THR A 239 2.14 7.88 1.74
C THR A 239 1.92 7.92 0.22
N THR A 240 1.94 6.76 -0.44
CA THR A 240 1.75 6.68 -1.90
C THR A 240 0.32 7.05 -2.33
N ILE A 241 -0.71 6.61 -1.60
CA ILE A 241 -2.11 6.95 -1.91
C ILE A 241 -2.36 8.44 -1.70
N TYR A 242 -1.83 9.02 -0.62
CA TYR A 242 -1.86 10.46 -0.40
C TYR A 242 -1.19 11.21 -1.56
N GLN A 243 0.02 10.81 -1.96
CA GLN A 243 0.75 11.43 -3.06
C GLN A 243 0.01 11.29 -4.40
N ILE A 244 -0.62 10.15 -4.67
CA ILE A 244 -1.50 9.97 -5.84
C ILE A 244 -2.65 10.98 -5.83
N HIS A 245 -3.29 11.19 -4.67
CA HIS A 245 -4.39 12.14 -4.54
C HIS A 245 -3.90 13.57 -4.84
N VAL A 246 -2.78 14.00 -4.25
CA VAL A 246 -2.21 15.33 -4.50
C VAL A 246 -1.77 15.48 -5.96
N LEU A 247 -1.11 14.47 -6.55
CA LEU A 247 -0.72 14.50 -7.96
C LEU A 247 -1.93 14.56 -8.90
N LYS A 248 -3.04 13.89 -8.59
CA LYS A 248 -4.29 14.03 -9.36
C LYS A 248 -4.83 15.45 -9.31
N LYS A 249 -4.82 16.07 -8.13
CA LYS A 249 -5.24 17.47 -7.93
C LYS A 249 -4.34 18.44 -8.69
N ILE A 250 -3.02 18.27 -8.62
CA ILE A 250 -2.06 19.09 -9.38
C ILE A 250 -2.33 18.95 -10.88
N ASN A 251 -2.49 17.72 -11.37
CA ASN A 251 -2.73 17.46 -12.78
C ASN A 251 -4.06 18.04 -13.29
N SER A 252 -5.13 17.97 -12.50
CA SER A 252 -6.41 18.57 -12.87
C SER A 252 -6.34 20.09 -12.88
N SER A 253 -5.70 20.71 -11.89
CA SER A 253 -5.47 22.16 -11.85
C SER A 253 -4.61 22.64 -13.02
N LEU A 254 -3.49 21.97 -13.32
CA LEU A 254 -2.66 22.30 -14.49
C LEU A 254 -3.43 22.13 -15.80
N ARG A 255 -4.27 21.10 -15.92
CA ARG A 255 -5.13 20.92 -17.10
C ARG A 255 -6.12 22.06 -17.27
N LEU A 256 -6.77 22.50 -16.19
CA LEU A 256 -7.71 23.62 -16.23
C LEU A 256 -7.01 24.91 -16.66
N ILE A 257 -5.84 25.20 -16.09
CA ILE A 257 -5.03 26.38 -16.44
C ILE A 257 -4.55 26.30 -17.90
N ALA A 258 -4.15 25.11 -18.38
CA ALA A 258 -3.76 24.90 -19.77
C ALA A 258 -4.93 25.08 -20.76
N ILE A 259 -6.15 24.65 -20.40
CA ILE A 259 -7.35 24.90 -21.22
C ILE A 259 -7.67 26.40 -21.24
N GLN A 260 -7.58 27.06 -20.08
CA GLN A 260 -7.80 28.49 -19.97
C GLN A 260 -6.79 29.26 -20.82
N SER A 261 -5.50 28.90 -20.79
CA SER A 261 -4.47 29.54 -21.61
C SER A 261 -4.70 29.37 -23.11
N HIS A 262 -5.26 28.24 -23.55
CA HIS A 262 -5.69 28.05 -24.94
C HIS A 262 -6.96 28.83 -25.32
N SER A 263 -7.89 29.03 -24.37
CA SER A 263 -9.16 29.74 -24.61
C SER A 263 -9.02 31.26 -24.65
N ILE A 264 -7.89 31.80 -24.19
CA ILE A 264 -7.56 33.23 -24.35
C ILE A 264 -7.20 33.44 -25.83
N ASN A 265 -8.23 33.51 -26.69
CA ASN A 265 -8.14 34.19 -27.97
C ASN A 265 -7.64 35.59 -27.67
N HIS A 266 -6.37 35.87 -27.96
CA HIS A 266 -5.72 37.15 -27.69
C HIS A 266 -6.54 38.29 -28.30
N PRO A 267 -7.36 39.03 -27.52
CA PRO A 267 -8.05 40.18 -28.07
C PRO A 267 -6.97 41.25 -28.17
N ILE A 268 -6.62 41.63 -29.40
CA ILE A 268 -5.75 42.77 -29.64
C ILE A 268 -6.56 44.01 -29.25
N VAL A 269 -6.41 44.46 -28.01
CA VAL A 269 -6.93 45.76 -27.56
C VAL A 269 -5.71 46.65 -27.38
N ASN A 270 -5.59 47.67 -28.23
CA ASN A 270 -4.55 48.72 -28.19
C ASN A 270 -3.10 48.22 -28.35
N GLY A 271 -2.83 47.23 -29.20
CA GLY A 271 -1.46 46.78 -29.52
C GLY A 271 -0.71 46.11 -28.37
N ILE A 272 -1.33 45.99 -27.19
CA ILE A 272 -0.77 45.33 -26.00
C ILE A 272 -1.56 44.05 -25.79
N TYR A 273 -0.94 42.91 -26.09
CA TYR A 273 -1.49 41.59 -25.81
C TYR A 273 -1.89 41.47 -24.33
N ARG A 274 -3.19 41.43 -24.03
CA ARG A 274 -3.73 41.17 -22.70
C ARG A 274 -3.68 39.66 -22.41
N SER A 275 -2.48 39.10 -22.30
CA SER A 275 -2.27 37.64 -22.24
C SER A 275 -1.22 37.21 -21.22
N SER A 276 -1.20 37.84 -20.06
CA SER A 276 -0.44 37.34 -18.91
C SER A 276 -1.42 36.71 -17.94
N PHE A 277 -1.08 35.53 -17.39
CA PHE A 277 -1.79 34.96 -16.24
C PHE A 277 -2.02 36.02 -15.17
N ASN A 278 -3.22 36.02 -14.59
CA ASN A 278 -3.56 36.94 -13.49
C ASN A 278 -2.68 36.66 -12.26
N LEU A 279 -2.56 37.62 -11.35
CA LEU A 279 -1.77 37.45 -10.12
C LEU A 279 -2.21 36.19 -9.33
N SER A 280 -3.51 35.93 -9.27
CA SER A 280 -4.08 34.73 -8.65
C SER A 280 -3.60 33.45 -9.33
N GLU A 281 -3.61 33.40 -10.66
CA GLU A 281 -3.13 32.27 -11.46
C GLU A 281 -1.62 32.07 -11.33
N GLN A 282 -0.85 33.14 -11.19
CA GLN A 282 0.59 33.06 -10.93
C GLN A 282 0.89 32.50 -9.53
N ILE A 283 0.11 32.91 -8.52
CA ILE A 283 0.21 32.38 -7.16
C ILE A 283 -0.15 30.89 -7.14
N THR A 284 -1.22 30.48 -7.82
CA THR A 284 -1.61 29.06 -7.88
C THR A 284 -0.59 28.23 -8.64
N LEU A 285 -0.04 28.72 -9.75
CA LEU A 285 1.08 28.05 -10.45
C LEU A 285 2.29 27.89 -9.53
N MET A 286 2.71 28.93 -8.82
CA MET A 286 3.83 28.83 -7.88
C MET A 286 3.56 27.79 -6.78
N GLN A 287 2.35 27.76 -6.22
CA GLN A 287 1.96 26.75 -5.22
C GLN A 287 1.98 25.33 -5.79
N LEU A 288 1.44 25.11 -6.99
CA LEU A 288 1.44 23.81 -7.66
C LEU A 288 2.87 23.31 -7.92
N LEU A 289 3.77 24.20 -8.33
CA LEU A 289 5.18 23.87 -8.55
C LEU A 289 5.89 23.49 -7.23
N ILE A 290 5.64 24.24 -6.15
CA ILE A 290 6.21 23.94 -4.83
C ILE A 290 5.74 22.58 -4.33
N GLU A 291 4.43 22.31 -4.39
CA GLU A 291 3.87 21.02 -3.94
C GLU A 291 4.38 19.85 -4.80
N HIS A 292 4.47 20.02 -6.12
CA HIS A 292 5.03 19.00 -7.00
C HIS A 292 6.50 18.70 -6.68
N ASN A 293 7.33 19.74 -6.48
CA ASN A 293 8.73 19.57 -6.12
C ASN A 293 8.91 18.89 -4.76
N ARG A 294 8.06 19.19 -3.78
CA ARG A 294 8.07 18.51 -2.46
C ARG A 294 7.81 17.02 -2.61
N ILE A 295 6.77 16.63 -3.36
CA ILE A 295 6.45 15.22 -3.62
C ILE A 295 7.63 14.53 -4.28
N CYS A 296 8.27 15.17 -5.25
CA CYS A 296 9.39 14.55 -5.97
C CYS A 296 10.65 14.45 -5.11
N GLN A 297 10.94 15.44 -4.27
CA GLN A 297 12.01 15.37 -3.27
C GLN A 297 11.77 14.19 -2.30
N TYR A 298 10.53 14.01 -1.83
CA TYR A 298 10.18 12.87 -1.00
C TYR A 298 10.39 11.54 -1.72
N ILE A 299 9.88 11.40 -2.95
CA ILE A 299 10.04 10.17 -3.74
C ILE A 299 11.52 9.86 -3.94
N HIS A 300 12.33 10.89 -4.23
CA HIS A 300 13.77 10.73 -4.38
C HIS A 300 14.43 10.22 -3.09
N HIS A 301 14.17 10.87 -1.96
CA HIS A 301 14.74 10.49 -0.66
C HIS A 301 14.32 9.09 -0.22
N SER A 302 13.02 8.82 -0.30
CA SER A 302 12.43 7.55 0.11
C SER A 302 12.85 6.38 -0.80
N SER A 303 13.06 6.64 -2.10
CA SER A 303 13.62 5.66 -3.03
C SER A 303 15.08 5.34 -2.72
N ARG A 304 15.88 6.31 -2.27
CA ARG A 304 17.30 6.13 -1.95
C ARG A 304 17.54 5.40 -0.63
N GLU A 305 16.70 5.66 0.38
CA GLU A 305 16.91 5.13 1.73
C GLU A 305 16.29 3.73 1.92
N ILE A 306 14.97 3.61 1.85
CA ILE A 306 14.28 2.46 2.44
C ILE A 306 13.48 1.69 1.40
N PHE A 307 12.68 2.36 0.58
CA PHE A 307 11.61 1.67 -0.15
C PHE A 307 12.09 0.97 -1.42
N SER A 308 12.97 1.56 -2.24
CA SER A 308 13.32 0.90 -3.53
C SER A 308 14.10 -0.40 -3.32
N ASN A 309 15.13 -0.39 -2.47
CA ASN A 309 15.94 -1.58 -2.19
C ASN A 309 15.15 -2.68 -1.48
N LEU A 310 14.25 -2.30 -0.57
CA LEU A 310 13.42 -3.27 0.16
C LEU A 310 12.34 -3.86 -0.75
N LEU A 311 11.59 -3.03 -1.48
CA LEU A 311 10.58 -3.49 -2.44
C LEU A 311 11.19 -4.35 -3.56
N PHE A 312 12.39 -4.02 -4.02
CA PHE A 312 13.11 -4.83 -4.99
C PHE A 312 13.46 -6.22 -4.44
N ARG A 313 13.94 -6.28 -3.19
CA ARG A 313 14.26 -7.56 -2.53
C ARG A 313 13.01 -8.38 -2.22
N ILE A 314 11.93 -7.73 -1.78
CA ILE A 314 10.59 -8.33 -1.63
C ILE A 314 10.15 -8.94 -2.96
N LEU A 315 10.19 -8.19 -4.07
CA LEU A 315 9.83 -8.69 -5.39
C LEU A 315 10.68 -9.91 -5.79
N MET A 316 11.98 -9.87 -5.59
CA MET A 316 12.87 -10.99 -5.93
C MET A 316 12.59 -12.25 -5.09
N LEU A 317 12.11 -12.09 -3.84
CA LEU A 317 11.86 -13.19 -2.91
C LEU A 317 10.43 -13.77 -2.99
N PHE A 318 9.43 -12.93 -3.23
CA PHE A 318 8.01 -13.33 -3.24
C PHE A 318 7.51 -13.80 -4.60
N PHE A 319 8.11 -13.32 -5.69
CA PHE A 319 7.72 -13.77 -7.03
C PHE A 319 7.91 -15.29 -7.25
N PRO A 320 9.03 -15.89 -6.81
CA PRO A 320 9.27 -17.32 -6.96
C PRO A 320 8.34 -18.16 -6.07
N SER A 321 8.09 -17.72 -4.83
CA SER A 321 7.20 -18.42 -3.91
C SER A 321 5.75 -18.38 -4.38
N HIS A 322 5.30 -17.23 -4.89
CA HIS A 322 3.96 -17.07 -5.44
C HIS A 322 3.72 -18.00 -6.63
N LEU A 323 4.69 -18.11 -7.54
CA LEU A 323 4.63 -19.04 -8.67
C LEU A 323 4.59 -20.51 -8.22
N LEU A 324 5.41 -20.86 -7.22
CA LEU A 324 5.40 -22.20 -6.65
C LEU A 324 4.06 -22.52 -5.98
N GLY A 325 3.46 -21.57 -5.25
CA GLY A 325 2.15 -21.71 -4.64
C GLY A 325 1.04 -21.91 -5.67
N VAL A 326 0.96 -21.02 -6.67
CA VAL A 326 -0.04 -21.10 -7.75
C VAL A 326 0.10 -22.41 -8.53
N SER A 327 1.34 -22.84 -8.82
CA SER A 327 1.58 -24.11 -9.50
C SER A 327 1.16 -25.33 -8.68
N ALA A 328 1.34 -25.28 -7.35
CA ALA A 328 0.92 -26.34 -6.45
C ALA A 328 -0.61 -26.46 -6.42
N LEU A 329 -1.33 -25.33 -6.39
CA LEU A 329 -2.79 -25.29 -6.49
C LEU A 329 -3.28 -25.80 -7.85
N TRP A 330 -2.64 -25.36 -8.93
CA TRP A 330 -2.99 -25.76 -10.31
C TRP A 330 -2.83 -27.26 -10.52
N ASN A 331 -1.73 -27.84 -10.03
CA ASN A 331 -1.43 -29.26 -10.15
C ASN A 331 -2.15 -30.12 -9.09
N GLN A 332 -3.03 -29.51 -8.28
CA GLN A 332 -3.74 -30.17 -7.18
C GLN A 332 -2.82 -30.96 -6.23
N LEU A 333 -1.58 -30.49 -6.04
CA LEU A 333 -0.61 -31.14 -5.17
C LEU A 333 -1.02 -30.96 -3.70
N GLY A 334 -1.13 -32.07 -2.97
CA GLY A 334 -1.47 -32.09 -1.55
C GLY A 334 -2.96 -32.29 -1.23
N PHE A 335 -3.24 -32.46 0.06
CA PHE A 335 -4.60 -32.64 0.58
C PHE A 335 -5.36 -31.31 0.66
N TRP A 336 -6.64 -31.36 1.04
CA TRP A 336 -7.49 -30.15 1.13
C TRP A 336 -6.92 -29.09 2.09
N TYR A 337 -6.25 -29.49 3.17
CA TYR A 337 -5.62 -28.59 4.12
C TYR A 337 -4.34 -27.95 3.57
N ASP A 338 -3.54 -28.67 2.77
CA ASP A 338 -2.38 -28.11 2.06
C ASP A 338 -2.81 -27.01 1.09
N LYS A 339 -3.92 -27.24 0.38
CA LYS A 339 -4.51 -26.24 -0.53
C LYS A 339 -4.96 -24.99 0.21
N LEU A 340 -5.58 -25.14 1.38
CA LEU A 340 -5.98 -24.02 2.24
C LEU A 340 -4.76 -23.22 2.70
N LEU A 341 -3.70 -23.92 3.10
CA LEU A 341 -2.46 -23.32 3.58
C LEU A 341 -1.73 -22.55 2.48
N ILE A 342 -1.58 -23.16 1.29
CA ILE A 342 -0.99 -22.51 0.12
C ILE A 342 -1.82 -21.28 -0.29
N SER A 343 -3.15 -21.36 -0.23
CA SER A 343 -4.03 -20.23 -0.56
C SER A 343 -3.85 -19.06 0.41
N LEU A 344 -3.69 -19.34 1.70
CA LEU A 344 -3.41 -18.32 2.72
C LEU A 344 -2.05 -17.66 2.50
N ILE A 345 -1.02 -18.43 2.13
CA ILE A 345 0.30 -17.89 1.79
C ILE A 345 0.18 -16.95 0.59
N ILE A 346 -0.44 -17.39 -0.52
CA ILE A 346 -0.62 -16.56 -1.72
C ILE A 346 -1.35 -15.26 -1.38
N PHE A 347 -2.44 -15.34 -0.61
CA PHE A 347 -3.18 -14.16 -0.18
C PHE A 347 -2.29 -13.17 0.60
N PHE A 348 -1.42 -13.68 1.47
CA PHE A 348 -0.49 -12.86 2.23
C PHE A 348 0.60 -12.22 1.34
N GLU A 349 1.11 -12.96 0.35
CA GLU A 349 2.08 -12.44 -0.62
C GLU A 349 1.47 -11.34 -1.50
N ASP A 350 0.24 -11.55 -1.98
CA ASP A 350 -0.53 -10.54 -2.73
C ASP A 350 -0.73 -9.27 -1.90
N PHE A 351 -1.06 -9.42 -0.61
CA PHE A 351 -1.18 -8.29 0.30
C PHE A 351 0.13 -7.51 0.45
N LEU A 352 1.28 -8.20 0.52
CA LEU A 352 2.60 -7.57 0.59
C LEU A 352 3.00 -6.86 -0.71
N LEU A 353 2.53 -7.36 -1.86
CA LEU A 353 2.77 -6.75 -3.18
C LEU A 353 1.83 -5.57 -3.48
N PHE A 354 0.73 -5.42 -2.72
CA PHE A 354 -0.27 -4.37 -2.90
C PHE A 354 0.30 -2.93 -3.03
N PRO A 355 1.33 -2.49 -2.26
CA PRO A 355 1.91 -1.16 -2.40
C PRO A 355 2.52 -0.87 -3.78
N LEU A 356 3.02 -1.90 -4.47
CA LEU A 356 3.66 -1.74 -5.79
C LEU A 356 2.68 -1.23 -6.83
N TYR A 357 1.40 -1.62 -6.74
CA TYR A 357 0.35 -1.12 -7.61
C TYR A 357 0.18 0.40 -7.49
N PHE A 358 0.20 0.93 -6.26
CA PHE A 358 0.11 2.37 -6.03
C PHE A 358 1.35 3.10 -6.53
N ILE A 359 2.54 2.56 -6.27
CA ILE A 359 3.80 3.15 -6.77
C ILE A 359 3.79 3.22 -8.31
N ALA A 360 3.31 2.18 -8.98
CA ALA A 360 3.15 2.19 -10.43
C ALA A 360 2.19 3.30 -10.90
N ASN A 361 1.04 3.44 -10.26
CA ASN A 361 0.08 4.49 -10.60
C ASN A 361 0.61 5.92 -10.29
N GLN A 362 1.33 6.06 -9.18
CA GLN A 362 2.00 7.29 -8.78
C GLN A 362 3.01 7.73 -9.85
N SER A 363 3.85 6.82 -10.33
CA SER A 363 4.83 7.11 -11.39
C SER A 363 4.16 7.69 -12.64
N LYS A 364 3.06 7.06 -13.09
CA LYS A 364 2.28 7.54 -14.25
C LYS A 364 1.72 8.94 -14.05
N LEU A 365 1.25 9.26 -12.85
CA LEU A 365 0.68 10.57 -12.54
C LEU A 365 1.73 11.67 -12.41
N LEU A 366 2.95 11.32 -12.00
CA LEU A 366 4.07 12.26 -11.86
C LEU A 366 4.52 12.85 -13.19
N HIS A 367 4.45 12.09 -14.29
CA HIS A 367 4.86 12.57 -15.63
C HIS A 367 3.72 13.23 -16.43
N ARG A 368 2.47 13.07 -16.00
CA ARG A 368 1.31 13.64 -16.67
C ARG A 368 1.35 15.18 -16.84
N PRO A 369 1.98 15.99 -15.95
CA PRO A 369 2.13 17.43 -16.14
C PRO A 369 2.82 17.81 -17.44
N GLN A 370 3.76 17.00 -17.95
CA GLN A 370 4.54 17.28 -19.17
C GLN A 370 3.66 17.71 -20.35
N ARG A 371 2.50 17.06 -20.53
CA ARG A 371 1.59 17.34 -21.64
C ARG A 371 0.95 18.73 -21.59
N ASN A 372 0.74 19.25 -20.38
CA ASN A 372 0.05 20.52 -20.15
C ASN A 372 1.04 21.67 -19.90
N LEU A 373 2.27 21.37 -19.50
CA LEU A 373 3.27 22.38 -19.16
C LEU A 373 3.68 23.25 -20.35
N LEU A 374 3.74 22.68 -21.55
CA LEU A 374 4.18 23.40 -22.74
C LEU A 374 3.26 24.59 -23.05
N SER A 375 1.94 24.38 -23.00
CA SER A 375 0.95 25.44 -23.22
C SER A 375 0.91 26.48 -22.10
N ILE A 376 1.20 26.07 -20.86
CA ILE A 376 1.32 26.99 -19.72
C ILE A 376 2.57 27.86 -19.86
N ILE A 377 3.73 27.28 -20.18
CA ILE A 377 5.00 27.98 -20.40
C ILE A 377 4.86 29.06 -21.46
N HIS A 378 4.21 28.75 -22.59
CA HIS A 378 3.93 29.73 -23.64
C HIS A 378 3.02 30.87 -23.18
N GLY A 379 2.11 30.62 -22.22
CA GLY A 379 1.24 31.62 -21.60
C GLY A 379 1.94 32.50 -20.55
N ILE A 380 3.05 32.07 -19.95
CA ILE A 380 3.80 32.86 -18.95
C ILE A 380 4.70 33.87 -19.66
N ARG A 381 4.23 35.13 -19.79
CA ARG A 381 5.06 36.24 -20.31
C ARG A 381 5.83 36.99 -19.22
N ARG A 382 5.24 37.16 -18.02
CA ARG A 382 5.86 37.77 -16.83
C ARG A 382 5.29 37.12 -15.56
N PRO A 383 6.06 37.04 -14.46
CA PRO A 383 7.48 37.37 -14.35
C PRO A 383 8.36 36.30 -15.01
N LEU A 384 9.49 36.73 -15.59
CA LEU A 384 10.45 35.85 -16.28
C LEU A 384 10.96 34.73 -15.35
N SER A 385 11.06 35.01 -14.05
CA SER A 385 11.44 34.05 -13.02
C SER A 385 10.49 32.86 -12.91
N LEU A 386 9.18 33.08 -13.10
CA LEU A 386 8.19 31.99 -13.10
C LEU A 386 8.35 31.15 -14.36
N LYS A 387 8.58 31.79 -15.52
CA LYS A 387 8.81 31.09 -16.79
C LYS A 387 10.03 30.19 -16.71
N ILE A 388 11.18 30.73 -16.25
CA ILE A 388 12.43 29.96 -16.09
C ILE A 388 12.22 28.76 -15.15
N LYS A 389 11.49 28.93 -14.04
CA LYS A 389 11.18 27.84 -13.12
C LYS A 389 10.36 26.73 -13.78
N TYR A 390 9.42 27.09 -14.64
CA TYR A 390 8.57 26.14 -15.36
C TYR A 390 9.28 25.49 -16.55
N ASP A 391 10.13 26.22 -17.27
CA ASP A 391 11.02 25.69 -18.31
C ASP A 391 11.95 24.63 -17.73
N HIS A 392 12.60 24.95 -16.61
CA HIS A 392 13.45 24.01 -15.88
C HIS A 392 12.64 22.84 -15.30
N PHE A 393 11.40 23.06 -14.84
CA PHE A 393 10.53 21.97 -14.39
C PHE A 393 10.15 21.02 -15.54
N PHE A 394 9.86 21.56 -16.72
CA PHE A 394 9.60 20.77 -17.92
C PHE A 394 10.84 20.01 -18.36
N GLU A 395 12.01 20.64 -18.35
CA GLU A 395 13.30 20.00 -18.61
C GLU A 395 13.52 18.83 -17.64
N ARG A 396 13.38 19.03 -16.32
CA ARG A 396 13.51 17.93 -15.34
C ARG A 396 12.58 16.75 -15.62
N LEU A 397 11.31 17.01 -15.94
CA LEU A 397 10.34 15.96 -16.25
C LEU A 397 10.67 15.18 -17.53
N THR A 398 11.46 15.76 -18.44
CA THR A 398 11.75 15.20 -19.77
C THR A 398 13.16 14.65 -19.91
N THR A 399 14.17 15.27 -19.28
CA THR A 399 15.60 14.97 -19.47
C THR A 399 16.24 14.32 -18.24
N GLU A 400 15.85 14.69 -17.02
CA GLU A 400 16.49 14.13 -15.83
C GLU A 400 16.03 12.67 -15.60
N PRO A 401 16.95 11.70 -15.46
CA PRO A 401 16.57 10.34 -15.12
C PRO A 401 15.77 10.31 -13.81
N TYR A 402 16.12 11.13 -12.82
CA TYR A 402 15.46 11.18 -11.52
C TYR A 402 14.00 11.67 -11.52
N TYR A 403 13.53 12.32 -12.60
CA TYR A 403 12.17 12.87 -12.74
C TYR A 403 11.41 12.37 -13.98
N GLY A 404 12.09 11.82 -14.98
CA GLY A 404 11.54 11.48 -16.29
C GLY A 404 11.79 10.04 -16.71
N TYR A 405 13.04 9.56 -16.60
CA TYR A 405 13.45 8.31 -17.23
C TYR A 405 13.63 7.15 -16.25
N SER A 406 14.08 7.38 -15.02
CA SER A 406 14.34 6.34 -14.01
C SER A 406 13.13 5.99 -13.17
N ILE A 407 12.14 6.87 -12.99
CA ILE A 407 10.87 6.55 -12.30
C ILE A 407 9.83 5.99 -13.29
N ALA A 408 9.79 6.49 -14.52
CA ALA A 408 9.14 5.81 -15.62
C ALA A 408 9.86 4.49 -15.94
N ASN A 409 11.19 4.41 -15.82
CA ASN A 409 11.93 3.14 -15.75
C ASN A 409 11.78 2.44 -14.41
N ILE A 410 11.37 2.99 -13.27
CA ILE A 410 11.09 2.16 -12.08
C ILE A 410 9.70 1.58 -12.24
N GLY A 411 8.76 2.29 -12.86
CA GLY A 411 7.44 1.80 -13.27
C GLY A 411 7.49 0.84 -14.46
N THR A 412 8.38 1.07 -15.43
CA THR A 412 8.61 0.16 -16.57
C THR A 412 9.72 -0.84 -16.34
N ILE A 413 10.66 -0.69 -15.40
CA ILE A 413 11.51 -1.77 -14.87
C ILE A 413 10.66 -2.55 -13.90
N THR A 414 9.81 -2.01 -13.03
CA THR A 414 8.84 -2.88 -12.34
C THR A 414 7.95 -3.59 -13.35
N TYR A 415 7.37 -2.95 -14.37
CA TYR A 415 6.59 -3.71 -15.37
C TYR A 415 7.42 -4.66 -16.24
N ARG A 416 8.57 -4.25 -16.77
CA ARG A 416 9.42 -5.01 -17.72
C ARG A 416 10.37 -5.96 -17.03
N MET A 417 10.73 -5.72 -15.78
CA MET A 417 11.43 -6.64 -14.88
C MET A 417 10.45 -7.56 -14.18
N ILE A 418 9.22 -7.16 -13.81
CA ILE A 418 8.15 -8.12 -13.44
C ILE A 418 7.80 -8.97 -14.65
N PHE A 419 7.72 -8.40 -15.85
CA PHE A 419 7.46 -9.15 -17.09
C PHE A 419 8.67 -9.99 -17.53
N SER A 420 9.91 -9.53 -17.33
CA SER A 420 11.13 -10.30 -17.65
C SER A 420 11.47 -11.31 -16.56
N LEU A 421 11.13 -11.06 -15.29
CA LEU A 421 11.12 -12.05 -14.22
C LEU A 421 10.01 -13.05 -14.48
N MET A 422 8.79 -12.64 -14.84
CA MET A 422 7.72 -13.53 -15.31
C MET A 422 8.20 -14.40 -16.45
N LEU A 423 8.83 -13.85 -17.49
CA LEU A 423 9.32 -14.60 -18.65
C LEU A 423 10.49 -15.53 -18.31
N ASN A 424 11.47 -15.05 -17.53
CA ASN A 424 12.60 -15.88 -17.08
C ASN A 424 12.14 -16.97 -16.11
N TYR A 425 11.15 -16.69 -15.27
CA TYR A 425 10.53 -17.66 -14.37
C TYR A 425 9.58 -18.59 -15.09
N PHE A 426 8.80 -18.15 -16.10
CA PHE A 426 8.04 -19.02 -16.99
C PHE A 426 8.99 -19.92 -17.79
N GLY A 427 10.13 -19.39 -18.23
CA GLY A 427 11.22 -20.18 -18.82
C GLY A 427 11.72 -21.23 -17.84
N LEU A 428 12.11 -20.84 -16.62
CA LEU A 428 12.49 -21.77 -15.55
C LEU A 428 11.38 -22.77 -15.22
N PHE A 429 10.11 -22.37 -15.24
CA PHE A 429 8.94 -23.21 -14.97
C PHE A 429 8.77 -24.27 -16.07
N ILE A 430 8.89 -23.87 -17.34
CA ILE A 430 8.88 -24.76 -18.51
C ILE A 430 10.09 -25.69 -18.52
N PHE A 431 11.24 -25.30 -17.95
CA PHE A 431 12.45 -26.14 -17.92
C PHE A 431 12.64 -26.98 -16.64
N ILE A 432 12.02 -26.60 -15.51
CA ILE A 432 12.09 -27.33 -14.24
C ILE A 432 10.96 -28.36 -14.12
N LEU A 433 9.72 -28.05 -14.53
CA LEU A 433 8.61 -29.02 -14.48
C LEU A 433 8.87 -30.31 -15.30
N PRO A 434 9.47 -30.28 -16.51
CA PRO A 434 9.72 -31.50 -17.26
C PRO A 434 10.67 -32.43 -16.52
N LYS A 435 11.52 -31.92 -15.62
CA LYS A 435 12.48 -32.75 -14.89
C LYS A 435 11.79 -33.62 -13.83
N GLU A 436 10.73 -33.11 -13.18
CA GLU A 436 9.87 -33.94 -12.30
C GLU A 436 8.98 -34.91 -13.09
N TYR A 437 8.59 -34.57 -14.32
CA TYR A 437 7.80 -35.45 -15.19
C TYR A 437 8.62 -36.51 -15.94
N MET A 438 9.89 -36.24 -16.26
CA MET A 438 10.79 -37.23 -16.90
C MET A 438 11.41 -38.21 -15.91
N LEU A 439 11.37 -37.92 -14.60
CA LEU A 439 11.79 -38.85 -13.54
C LEU A 439 10.64 -39.75 -13.03
N LYS A 440 9.41 -39.50 -13.50
CA LYS A 440 8.23 -40.38 -13.28
C LYS A 440 7.74 -41.00 -14.60
N GLY A 441 8.67 -41.25 -15.53
CA GLY A 441 8.50 -42.19 -16.63
C GLY A 441 9.17 -43.51 -16.29
#